data_AF-A0A239AV62-F1
#
_entry.id   AF-A0A239AV62-F1
#
_cell.length_a   1.000
_cell.length_b   1.000
_cell.length_c   1.000
_cell.angle_alpha   90.00
_cell.angle_beta   90.00
_cell.angle_gamma   90.00
#
_symmetry.space_group_name_H-M   'P 1'
#
loop_
_entity.id
_entity.type
_entity.pdbx_description
1 polymer ?
#
loop_
_entity_poly.entity_id
_entity_poly.type
_entity_poly.pdbx_seq_one_letter_code
_entity_poly.pdbx_strand_id
1 'polypeptide(L)'
;MRYQLIISYAVICITLIIIVGFPSHHIVNTGAITFKNMNASKDAFTIKTQSILPPNTRIFFTDTEWNGSHFGIDEHTLLWNSGKDSIPIGSIIHFKSLKSHTIPSIGHAKGILKIASKKEAIFAYQGTERMPTHFIAGIAYQLSDYGTLDHTGLIIDSTAVVLH
;
A
#
# COMPACT_ATOMS: atom_id res chain seq x y z
N MET A 1 17.40 66.21 40.22
CA MET A 1 18.10 64.90 40.17
C MET A 1 17.25 63.95 39.34
N ARG A 2 17.83 63.39 38.27
CA ARG A 2 17.20 62.52 37.26
C ARG A 2 16.90 61.14 37.84
N TYR A 3 15.74 60.54 37.52
CA TYR A 3 15.61 59.09 37.32
C TYR A 3 14.65 58.80 36.15
N GLN A 4 15.06 57.83 35.34
CA GLN A 4 14.69 57.59 33.95
C GLN A 4 13.50 56.63 33.78
N LEU A 5 12.89 56.74 32.60
CA LEU A 5 12.01 55.79 31.91
C LEU A 5 12.31 54.31 32.22
N ILE A 6 11.26 53.52 32.46
CA ILE A 6 11.23 52.09 32.10
C ILE A 6 9.95 51.87 31.29
N ILE A 7 10.06 52.00 29.97
CA ILE A 7 9.08 51.49 29.02
C ILE A 7 9.28 49.97 29.00
N SER A 8 8.37 49.23 29.62
CA SER A 8 8.36 47.77 29.57
C SER A 8 7.89 47.34 28.17
N TYR A 9 8.83 46.96 27.32
CA TYR A 9 8.54 46.32 26.03
C TYR A 9 8.11 44.88 26.32
N ALA A 10 6.81 44.66 26.49
CA ALA A 10 6.23 43.33 26.39
C ALA A 10 6.40 42.86 24.93
N VAL A 11 7.45 42.09 24.69
CA VAL A 11 7.68 41.40 23.42
C VAL A 11 6.60 40.35 23.27
N ILE A 12 5.53 40.69 22.53
CA ILE A 12 4.55 39.70 22.06
C ILE A 12 5.22 38.95 20.91
N CYS A 13 5.87 37.83 21.23
CA CYS A 13 6.30 36.85 20.25
C CYS A 13 5.04 36.18 19.66
N ILE A 14 4.58 36.63 18.50
CA ILE A 14 3.60 35.91 17.69
C ILE A 14 4.35 34.74 17.05
N THR A 15 4.21 33.53 17.60
CA THR A 15 4.67 32.31 16.97
C THR A 15 3.78 32.01 15.76
N LEU A 16 4.32 32.20 14.56
CA LEU A 16 3.74 31.70 13.32
C LEU A 16 3.85 30.16 13.34
N ILE A 17 2.77 29.45 13.65
CA ILE A 17 2.70 28.00 13.48
C ILE A 17 2.63 27.73 11.96
N ILE A 18 3.76 27.35 11.37
CA ILE A 18 3.77 26.77 10.03
C ILE A 18 3.13 25.39 10.17
N ILE A 19 1.85 25.27 9.79
CA ILE A 19 1.21 23.97 9.61
C ILE A 19 1.87 23.36 8.37
N VAL A 20 2.92 22.58 8.58
CA VAL A 20 3.45 21.71 7.54
C VAL A 20 2.38 20.64 7.34
N GLY A 21 1.55 20.80 6.30
CA GLY A 21 0.60 19.78 5.90
C GLY A 21 1.36 18.51 5.56
N PHE A 22 1.31 17.50 6.43
CA PHE A 22 1.77 16.17 6.06
C PHE A 22 0.90 15.69 4.89
N PRO A 23 1.48 15.10 3.83
CA PRO A 23 0.68 14.52 2.77
C PRO A 23 -0.21 13.44 3.38
N SER A 24 -1.51 13.70 3.46
CA SER A 24 -2.49 12.68 3.82
C SER A 24 -2.50 11.64 2.72
N HIS A 25 -2.04 10.42 3.00
CA HIS A 25 -2.26 9.32 2.07
C HIS A 25 -3.75 8.99 2.08
N HIS A 26 -4.37 8.96 0.90
CA HIS A 26 -5.76 8.55 0.77
C HIS A 26 -5.90 7.08 1.19
N ILE A 27 -6.71 6.82 2.21
CA ILE A 27 -7.13 5.47 2.54
C ILE A 27 -8.05 4.99 1.42
N VAL A 28 -7.75 3.83 0.84
CA VAL A 28 -8.59 3.21 -0.19
C VAL A 28 -9.35 2.04 0.43
N ASN A 29 -10.60 1.88 0.04
CA ASN A 29 -11.47 0.86 0.63
C ASN A 29 -10.97 -0.56 0.35
N THR A 30 -11.34 -1.50 1.22
CA THR A 30 -11.20 -2.92 0.91
C THR A 30 -11.95 -3.23 -0.38
N GLY A 31 -11.31 -3.96 -1.29
CA GLY A 31 -11.81 -4.23 -2.63
C GLY A 31 -11.63 -3.10 -3.64
N ALA A 32 -10.96 -1.98 -3.32
CA ALA A 32 -10.69 -0.90 -4.29
C ALA A 32 -9.86 -1.36 -5.50
N ILE A 33 -9.13 -2.47 -5.36
CA ILE A 33 -8.53 -3.22 -6.46
C ILE A 33 -8.89 -4.70 -6.34
N THR A 34 -8.77 -5.43 -7.45
CA THR A 34 -8.83 -6.89 -7.46
C THR A 34 -7.66 -7.41 -8.27
N PHE A 35 -7.01 -8.48 -7.79
CA PHE A 35 -6.02 -9.17 -8.59
C PHE A 35 -6.69 -9.93 -9.75
N LYS A 36 -6.05 -9.89 -10.91
CA LYS A 36 -6.49 -10.60 -12.12
C LYS A 36 -5.63 -11.82 -12.42
N ASN A 37 -4.36 -11.79 -12.03
CA ASN A 37 -3.39 -12.85 -12.30
C ASN A 37 -2.15 -12.69 -11.42
N MET A 38 -1.49 -13.80 -11.09
CA MET A 38 -0.10 -13.87 -10.64
C MET A 38 0.64 -14.90 -11.49
N ASN A 39 1.90 -14.64 -11.85
CA ASN A 39 2.68 -15.53 -12.68
C ASN A 39 4.15 -15.53 -12.27
N ALA A 40 4.58 -16.62 -11.62
CA ALA A 40 5.94 -16.79 -11.13
C ALA A 40 7.00 -16.94 -12.23
N SER A 41 6.66 -17.48 -13.39
CA SER A 41 7.63 -17.64 -14.50
C SER A 41 7.88 -16.34 -15.25
N LYS A 42 6.93 -15.40 -15.18
CA LYS A 42 7.03 -14.07 -15.78
C LYS A 42 7.42 -12.98 -14.78
N ASP A 43 7.62 -13.33 -13.51
CA ASP A 43 7.84 -12.38 -12.41
C ASP A 43 6.87 -11.21 -12.47
N ALA A 44 5.57 -11.53 -12.54
CA ALA A 44 4.53 -10.55 -12.82
C ALA A 44 3.21 -10.85 -12.11
N PHE A 45 2.48 -9.79 -11.79
CA PHE A 45 1.06 -9.87 -11.44
C PHE A 45 0.28 -8.74 -12.13
N THR A 46 -1.04 -8.81 -12.09
CA THR A 46 -1.91 -7.79 -12.67
C THR A 46 -3.08 -7.51 -11.74
N ILE A 47 -3.42 -6.24 -11.59
CA ILE A 47 -4.57 -5.78 -10.82
C ILE A 47 -5.54 -5.00 -11.72
N LYS A 48 -6.80 -4.95 -11.31
CA LYS A 48 -7.83 -4.08 -11.88
C LYS A 48 -8.39 -3.19 -10.78
N THR A 49 -8.57 -1.91 -11.05
CA THR A 49 -9.25 -0.99 -10.12
C THR A 49 -10.76 -1.24 -10.12
N GLN A 50 -11.37 -1.27 -8.93
CA GLN A 50 -12.83 -1.40 -8.73
C GLN A 50 -13.45 -0.09 -8.24
N SER A 51 -12.63 0.90 -7.91
CA SER A 51 -13.01 2.28 -7.66
C SER A 51 -11.99 3.21 -8.28
N ILE A 52 -12.28 4.51 -8.32
CA ILE A 52 -11.27 5.52 -8.65
C ILE A 52 -10.18 5.46 -7.56
N LEU A 53 -8.91 5.40 -7.96
CA LEU A 53 -7.78 5.58 -7.05
C LEU A 53 -7.32 7.03 -7.11
N PRO A 54 -7.28 7.74 -5.98
CA PRO A 54 -6.74 9.10 -5.93
C PRO A 54 -5.27 9.17 -6.37
N PRO A 55 -4.79 10.37 -6.78
CA PRO A 55 -3.37 10.64 -6.91
C PRO A 55 -2.56 10.23 -5.69
N ASN A 56 -1.33 9.78 -5.91
CA ASN A 56 -0.34 9.43 -4.91
C ASN A 56 -0.83 8.37 -3.91
N THR A 57 -1.77 7.52 -4.31
CA THR A 57 -2.21 6.36 -3.54
C THR A 57 -1.02 5.42 -3.38
N ARG A 58 -0.71 5.09 -2.13
CA ARG A 58 0.37 4.14 -1.79
C ARG A 58 -0.23 2.82 -1.35
N ILE A 59 0.23 1.73 -1.96
CA ILE A 59 -0.19 0.37 -1.62
C ILE A 59 1.07 -0.47 -1.47
N PHE A 60 1.16 -1.19 -0.36
CA PHE A 60 2.16 -2.22 -0.16
C PHE A 60 1.63 -3.56 -0.69
N PHE A 61 2.54 -4.34 -1.25
CA PHE A 61 2.34 -5.72 -1.62
C PHE A 61 3.39 -6.57 -0.91
N THR A 62 2.98 -7.71 -0.36
CA THR A 62 3.89 -8.69 0.27
C THR A 62 3.47 -10.09 -0.14
N ASP A 63 4.45 -10.96 -0.33
CA ASP A 63 4.30 -12.39 -0.60
C ASP A 63 4.12 -13.23 0.69
N THR A 64 4.10 -12.57 1.85
CA THR A 64 4.11 -13.27 3.14
C THR A 64 2.73 -13.68 3.61
N GLU A 65 2.65 -14.91 4.11
CA GLU A 65 1.48 -15.49 4.77
C GLU A 65 1.05 -14.62 5.97
N TRP A 66 -0.27 -14.44 6.12
CA TRP A 66 -0.86 -13.72 7.23
C TRP A 66 -1.20 -14.68 8.36
N ASN A 67 -0.78 -14.36 9.59
CA ASN A 67 -1.06 -15.20 10.77
C ASN A 67 -2.28 -14.75 11.60
N GLY A 68 -3.02 -13.73 11.15
CA GLY A 68 -4.16 -13.16 11.87
C GLY A 68 -3.83 -11.85 12.60
N SER A 69 -2.54 -11.50 12.73
CA SER A 69 -2.09 -10.32 13.47
C SER A 69 -0.88 -9.59 12.88
N HIS A 70 0.05 -10.31 12.24
CA HIS A 70 1.20 -9.74 11.55
C HIS A 70 1.66 -10.64 10.40
N PHE A 71 2.46 -10.08 9.49
CA PHE A 71 3.21 -10.86 8.51
C PHE A 71 4.50 -11.43 9.14
N GLY A 72 5.03 -12.50 8.55
CA GLY A 72 6.41 -12.96 8.79
C GLY A 72 7.47 -11.90 8.46
N ILE A 73 8.74 -12.19 8.76
CA ILE A 73 9.85 -11.22 8.64
C ILE A 73 10.88 -11.54 7.56
N ASP A 74 10.74 -12.67 6.89
CA ASP A 74 11.77 -13.34 6.09
C ASP A 74 11.64 -13.12 4.57
N GLU A 75 10.59 -12.44 4.09
CA GLU A 75 10.37 -12.31 2.64
C GLU A 75 10.56 -10.88 2.11
N HIS A 76 9.74 -10.40 1.16
CA HIS A 76 9.95 -9.13 0.49
C HIS A 76 8.68 -8.27 0.51
N THR A 77 8.89 -6.97 0.33
CA THR A 77 7.81 -6.00 0.25
C THR A 77 8.03 -5.10 -0.95
N LEU A 78 6.95 -4.87 -1.71
CA LEU A 78 6.88 -3.91 -2.79
C LEU A 78 5.96 -2.77 -2.37
N LEU A 79 6.45 -1.54 -2.44
CA LEU A 79 5.62 -0.35 -2.32
C LEU A 79 5.33 0.22 -3.71
N TRP A 80 4.06 0.38 -4.05
CA TRP A 80 3.60 1.06 -5.26
C TRP A 80 2.99 2.42 -4.92
N ASN A 81 3.25 3.41 -5.76
CA ASN A 81 2.59 4.71 -5.76
C ASN A 81 1.91 4.94 -7.12
N SER A 82 0.62 5.29 -7.11
CA SER A 82 -0.21 5.45 -8.31
C SER A 82 0.21 6.59 -9.25
N GLY A 83 1.07 7.51 -8.81
CA GLY A 83 1.47 8.69 -9.58
C GLY A 83 0.60 9.92 -9.32
N LYS A 84 0.79 10.99 -10.09
CA LYS A 84 0.18 12.30 -9.82
C LYS A 84 -1.28 12.42 -10.26
N ASP A 85 -1.75 11.51 -11.10
CA ASP A 85 -3.10 11.53 -11.64
C ASP A 85 -3.99 10.50 -10.95
N SER A 86 -5.30 10.75 -10.93
CA SER A 86 -6.26 9.75 -10.49
C SER A 86 -6.32 8.59 -11.49
N ILE A 87 -6.38 7.35 -11.01
CA ILE A 87 -6.59 6.18 -11.86
C ILE A 87 -8.09 5.87 -11.89
N PRO A 88 -8.74 5.87 -13.06
CA PRO A 88 -10.16 5.54 -13.17
C PRO A 88 -10.50 4.13 -12.68
N ILE A 89 -11.78 3.91 -12.39
CA ILE A 89 -12.32 2.55 -12.20
C ILE A 89 -12.14 1.72 -13.48
N GLY A 90 -11.82 0.44 -13.32
CA GLY A 90 -11.67 -0.51 -14.42
C GLY A 90 -10.30 -0.52 -15.09
N SER A 91 -9.39 0.38 -14.73
CA SER A 91 -8.02 0.37 -15.23
C SER A 91 -7.29 -0.92 -14.85
N ILE A 92 -6.55 -1.47 -15.81
CA ILE A 92 -5.70 -2.66 -15.62
C ILE A 92 -4.25 -2.18 -15.47
N ILE A 93 -3.60 -2.62 -14.39
CA ILE A 93 -2.22 -2.26 -14.08
C ILE A 93 -1.39 -3.53 -14.02
N HIS A 94 -0.34 -3.57 -14.84
CA HIS A 94 0.58 -4.68 -14.91
C HIS A 94 1.83 -4.37 -14.12
N PHE A 95 2.28 -5.32 -13.30
CA PHE A 95 3.54 -5.27 -12.58
C PHE A 95 4.46 -6.34 -13.15
N LYS A 96 5.68 -5.97 -13.54
CA LYS A 96 6.67 -6.87 -14.14
C LYS A 96 8.02 -6.71 -13.48
N SER A 97 8.93 -7.65 -13.75
CA SER A 97 10.31 -7.62 -13.26
C SER A 97 10.40 -7.61 -11.72
N LEU A 98 9.45 -8.31 -11.08
CA LEU A 98 9.24 -8.23 -9.63
C LEU A 98 10.47 -8.57 -8.80
N LYS A 99 11.35 -9.45 -9.29
CA LYS A 99 12.53 -9.96 -8.55
C LYS A 99 13.74 -9.03 -8.57
N SER A 100 13.75 -7.99 -9.42
CA SER A 100 14.93 -7.14 -9.64
C SER A 100 14.60 -5.65 -9.54
N HIS A 101 13.81 -5.16 -10.48
CA HIS A 101 13.36 -3.77 -10.54
C HIS A 101 11.91 -3.77 -10.99
N THR A 102 10.99 -3.69 -10.02
CA THR A 102 9.56 -3.77 -10.32
C THR A 102 9.11 -2.57 -11.17
N ILE A 103 8.51 -2.86 -12.33
CA ILE A 103 7.99 -1.85 -13.25
C ILE A 103 6.46 -1.98 -13.33
N PRO A 104 5.70 -1.09 -12.69
CA PRO A 104 4.26 -0.98 -12.91
C PRO A 104 3.97 -0.23 -14.23
N SER A 105 2.89 -0.57 -14.91
CA SER A 105 2.45 0.15 -16.12
C SER A 105 1.89 1.55 -15.84
N ILE A 106 1.51 1.83 -14.58
CA ILE A 106 1.05 3.15 -14.11
C ILE A 106 1.73 3.42 -12.77
N GLY A 107 2.25 4.64 -12.59
CA GLY A 107 2.92 5.05 -11.36
C GLY A 107 4.36 4.54 -11.26
N HIS A 108 4.84 4.36 -10.04
CA HIS A 108 6.20 3.88 -9.77
C HIS A 108 6.22 2.96 -8.55
N ALA A 109 7.20 2.07 -8.49
CA ALA A 109 7.33 1.13 -7.38
C ALA A 109 8.75 1.09 -6.82
N LYS A 110 8.86 0.72 -5.54
CA LYS A 110 10.11 0.51 -4.82
C LYS A 110 10.05 -0.83 -4.09
N GLY A 111 11.14 -1.57 -4.14
CA GLY A 111 11.20 -2.92 -3.58
C GLY A 111 10.92 -3.98 -4.62
N ILE A 112 10.88 -5.22 -4.15
CA ILE A 112 10.77 -6.42 -4.98
C ILE A 112 9.76 -7.37 -4.34
N LEU A 113 9.29 -8.32 -5.14
CA LEU A 113 8.54 -9.50 -4.70
C LEU A 113 9.10 -10.74 -5.37
N LYS A 114 9.03 -11.89 -4.71
CA LYS A 114 9.54 -13.15 -5.22
C LYS A 114 8.44 -14.20 -5.22
N ILE A 115 7.53 -14.05 -6.19
CA ILE A 115 6.47 -15.02 -6.43
C ILE A 115 7.06 -16.41 -6.76
N ALA A 116 6.76 -17.38 -5.91
CA ALA A 116 7.01 -18.80 -6.12
C ALA A 116 5.95 -19.42 -7.06
N SER A 117 6.29 -20.54 -7.69
CA SER A 117 5.39 -21.21 -8.65
C SER A 117 4.25 -21.99 -8.00
N LYS A 118 4.29 -22.16 -6.67
CA LYS A 118 3.28 -22.85 -5.84
C LYS A 118 3.36 -22.30 -4.42
N LYS A 119 2.29 -22.50 -3.64
CA LYS A 119 2.20 -22.11 -2.22
C LYS A 119 2.52 -20.64 -2.03
N GLU A 120 1.74 -19.79 -2.68
CA GLU A 120 2.04 -18.36 -2.75
C GLU A 120 0.77 -17.56 -2.59
N ALA A 121 0.87 -16.48 -1.82
CA ALA A 121 -0.17 -15.49 -1.69
C ALA A 121 0.43 -14.09 -1.78
N ILE A 122 -0.29 -13.15 -2.37
CA ILE A 122 0.08 -11.74 -2.38
C ILE A 122 -1.04 -10.96 -1.72
N PHE A 123 -0.72 -10.21 -0.68
CA PHE A 123 -1.62 -9.26 -0.06
C PHE A 123 -1.31 -7.84 -0.53
N ALA A 124 -2.37 -7.07 -0.77
CA ALA A 124 -2.31 -5.62 -1.01
C ALA A 124 -2.89 -4.88 0.20
N TYR A 125 -2.16 -3.92 0.76
CA TYR A 125 -2.59 -3.20 1.97
C TYR A 125 -2.03 -1.77 2.05
N GLN A 126 -2.60 -0.99 2.96
CA GLN A 126 -2.06 0.27 3.44
C GLN A 126 -1.60 0.15 4.89
N GLY A 127 -0.63 0.97 5.26
CA GLY A 127 0.06 0.92 6.54
C GLY A 127 1.53 1.24 6.37
N THR A 128 2.38 0.52 7.07
CA THR A 128 3.84 0.52 6.87
C THR A 128 4.29 -0.86 6.42
N GLU A 129 5.56 -0.99 6.03
CA GLU A 129 6.14 -2.25 5.59
C GLU A 129 5.83 -3.38 6.59
N ARG A 130 5.08 -4.38 6.11
CA ARG A 130 4.60 -5.57 6.84
C ARG A 130 3.72 -5.31 8.07
N MET A 131 3.23 -4.09 8.22
CA MET A 131 2.30 -3.72 9.29
C MET A 131 1.07 -3.08 8.66
N PRO A 132 0.12 -3.91 8.16
CA PRO A 132 -1.10 -3.43 7.56
C PRO A 132 -1.96 -2.75 8.63
N THR A 133 -2.42 -1.55 8.34
CA THR A 133 -3.54 -0.91 9.07
C THR A 133 -4.85 -1.11 8.33
N HIS A 134 -4.80 -1.43 7.03
CA HIS A 134 -5.98 -1.63 6.19
C HIS A 134 -5.66 -2.55 5.00
N PHE A 135 -6.37 -3.68 4.88
CA PHE A 135 -6.20 -4.59 3.74
C PHE A 135 -7.12 -4.19 2.59
N ILE A 136 -6.61 -4.34 1.36
CA ILE A 136 -7.30 -3.95 0.15
C ILE A 136 -7.71 -5.18 -0.66
N ALA A 137 -6.78 -6.07 -0.94
CA ALA A 137 -7.04 -7.26 -1.75
C ALA A 137 -6.02 -8.37 -1.45
N GLY A 138 -6.33 -9.59 -1.88
CA GLY A 138 -5.41 -10.73 -1.86
C GLY A 138 -5.52 -11.56 -3.13
N ILE A 139 -4.47 -12.30 -3.47
CA ILE A 139 -4.49 -13.38 -4.46
C ILE A 139 -3.66 -14.56 -3.97
N ALA A 140 -4.09 -15.78 -4.19
CA ALA A 140 -3.35 -16.98 -3.80
C ALA A 140 -3.52 -18.11 -4.82
N TYR A 141 -2.61 -19.09 -4.85
CA TYR A 141 -2.85 -20.34 -5.60
C TYR A 141 -3.86 -21.25 -4.89
N GLN A 142 -3.82 -21.29 -3.55
CA GLN A 142 -4.76 -22.06 -2.75
C GLN A 142 -5.22 -21.23 -1.56
N LEU A 143 -6.42 -21.51 -1.04
CA LEU A 143 -6.95 -20.79 0.11
C LEU A 143 -6.02 -20.84 1.33
N SER A 144 -5.35 -21.98 1.54
CA SER A 144 -4.38 -22.17 2.62
C SER A 144 -3.12 -21.31 2.49
N ASP A 145 -2.78 -20.86 1.28
CA ASP A 145 -1.55 -20.11 1.03
C ASP A 145 -1.65 -18.67 1.58
N TYR A 146 -2.85 -18.20 1.92
CA TYR A 146 -3.00 -16.95 2.66
C TYR A 146 -2.52 -17.08 4.12
N GLY A 147 -2.37 -18.30 4.65
CA GLY A 147 -2.32 -18.55 6.09
C GLY A 147 -3.74 -18.46 6.68
N THR A 148 -4.15 -17.27 7.10
CA THR A 148 -5.54 -16.94 7.47
C THR A 148 -5.98 -15.61 6.84
N LEU A 149 -7.28 -15.33 6.84
CA LEU A 149 -7.85 -14.03 6.47
C LEU A 149 -8.43 -13.28 7.68
N ASP A 150 -8.21 -13.77 8.90
CA ASP A 150 -8.72 -13.15 10.11
C ASP A 150 -8.28 -11.69 10.24
N HIS A 151 -9.22 -10.83 10.65
CA HIS A 151 -9.04 -9.38 10.80
C HIS A 151 -8.63 -8.61 9.54
N THR A 152 -8.58 -9.25 8.38
CA THR A 152 -8.26 -8.56 7.11
C THR A 152 -9.47 -7.86 6.51
N GLY A 153 -10.69 -8.34 6.82
CA GLY A 153 -11.91 -7.90 6.13
C GLY A 153 -11.99 -8.35 4.67
N LEU A 154 -11.05 -9.20 4.20
CA LEU A 154 -11.09 -9.76 2.87
C LEU A 154 -12.09 -10.91 2.79
N ILE A 155 -12.79 -10.98 1.66
CA ILE A 155 -13.80 -12.00 1.38
C ILE A 155 -13.27 -12.88 0.24
N ILE A 156 -13.27 -14.19 0.48
CA ILE A 156 -12.85 -15.21 -0.50
C ILE A 156 -13.70 -15.07 -1.77
N ASP A 157 -13.05 -15.22 -2.92
CA ASP A 157 -13.62 -15.11 -4.27
C ASP A 157 -14.19 -13.73 -4.63
N SER A 158 -13.96 -12.71 -3.80
CA SER A 158 -14.35 -11.32 -4.06
C SER A 158 -13.14 -10.38 -3.97
N THR A 159 -12.60 -10.19 -2.77
CA THR A 159 -11.43 -9.34 -2.53
C THR A 159 -10.16 -10.16 -2.23
N ALA A 160 -10.31 -11.43 -1.87
CA ALA A 160 -9.25 -12.44 -1.84
C ALA A 160 -9.50 -13.50 -2.91
N VAL A 161 -8.78 -13.42 -4.03
CA VAL A 161 -8.96 -14.30 -5.21
C VAL A 161 -8.10 -15.55 -5.11
N VAL A 162 -8.71 -16.73 -5.24
CA VAL A 162 -7.96 -17.99 -5.41
C VAL A 162 -7.83 -18.33 -6.90
N LEU A 163 -6.61 -18.61 -7.35
CA LEU A 163 -6.34 -19.08 -8.72
C LEU A 163 -6.67 -20.57 -8.80
N HIS A 164 -7.71 -20.92 -9.55
CA HIS A 164 -8.08 -22.31 -9.85
C HIS A 164 -7.21 -22.91 -10.96
#